data_AF-A0A6A4Z1H6-F1
#
_entry.id   AF-A0A6A4Z1H6-F1
#
_cell.length_a   1.000
_cell.length_b   1.000
_cell.length_c   1.000
_cell.angle_alpha   90.00
_cell.angle_beta   90.00
_cell.angle_gamma   90.00
#
_symmetry.space_group_name_H-M   'P 1'
#
loop_
_entity.id
_entity.type
_entity.pdbx_description
1 polymer ?
#
loop_
_entity_poly.entity_id
_entity_poly.type
_entity_poly.pdbx_seq_one_letter_code
_entity_poly.pdbx_strand_id
1 'polypeptide(L)'
;MGEYDPIPVYRFYPTYGTFTDYVFREFKKPSVAIEIFGSAFNVSASTIPARGLEVYKGINQFAKEVTVFNGGDVTPIKPSCGD
;
A
#
# COMPACT_ATOMS: atom_id res chain seq x y z
N MET A 1 -5.07 10.26 -1.36
CA MET A 1 -5.36 10.09 0.08
C MET A 1 -4.75 11.27 0.82
N GLY A 2 -5.47 12.36 1.11
CA GLY A 2 -5.00 13.47 1.95
C GLY A 2 -3.50 13.81 1.84
N GLU A 3 -2.79 13.77 2.99
CA GLU A 3 -1.34 14.01 3.14
C GLU A 3 -0.44 12.80 2.81
N TYR A 4 -0.99 11.69 2.33
CA TYR A 4 -0.23 10.46 2.10
C TYR A 4 0.39 10.41 0.70
N ASP A 5 1.69 10.10 0.64
CA ASP A 5 2.43 9.89 -0.60
C ASP A 5 2.55 8.38 -0.90
N PRO A 6 1.96 7.89 -2.01
CA PRO A 6 2.04 6.48 -2.37
C PRO A 6 3.40 6.15 -3.00
N ILE A 7 4.24 5.43 -2.26
CA ILE A 7 5.55 4.98 -2.71
C ILE A 7 5.75 3.47 -2.50
N PRO A 8 6.59 2.79 -3.30
CA PRO A 8 7.05 1.45 -2.98
C PRO A 8 7.76 1.44 -1.62
N VAL A 9 7.54 0.41 -0.80
CA VAL A 9 8.04 0.34 0.58
C VAL A 9 9.56 0.53 0.66
N TYR A 10 10.33 -0.05 -0.27
CA TYR A 10 11.79 0.10 -0.31
C TYR A 10 12.28 1.55 -0.52
N ARG A 11 11.42 2.45 -1.03
CA ARG A 11 11.74 3.88 -1.17
C ARG A 11 11.50 4.67 0.11
N PHE A 12 10.70 4.15 1.04
CA PHE A 12 10.46 4.79 2.32
C PHE A 12 11.68 4.60 3.24
N TYR A 13 12.20 3.38 3.33
CA TYR A 13 13.52 3.04 3.84
C TYR A 13 13.96 1.68 3.25
N PRO A 14 15.28 1.36 3.18
CA PRO A 14 15.73 0.08 2.65
C PRO A 14 15.21 -1.10 3.49
N THR A 15 14.17 -1.76 2.98
CA THR A 15 13.54 -2.92 3.63
C THR A 15 13.38 -4.07 2.65
N TYR A 16 13.59 -5.28 3.15
CA TYR A 16 13.35 -6.51 2.42
C TYR A 16 12.67 -7.54 3.33
N GLY A 17 11.84 -8.40 2.75
CA GLY A 17 11.14 -9.44 3.53
C GLY A 17 9.97 -8.87 4.34
N THR A 18 9.42 -7.74 3.91
CA THR A 18 8.24 -7.14 4.53
C THR A 18 7.00 -8.01 4.33
N PHE A 19 5.95 -7.76 5.12
CA PHE A 19 4.67 -8.43 4.91
C PHE A 19 4.16 -8.24 3.47
N THR A 20 4.34 -7.04 2.90
CA THR A 20 3.93 -6.77 1.53
C THR A 20 4.73 -7.57 0.50
N ASP A 21 6.03 -7.75 0.72
CA ASP A 21 6.88 -8.60 -0.13
C ASP A 21 6.43 -10.06 -0.06
N TYR A 22 6.15 -10.57 1.14
CA TYR A 22 5.69 -11.94 1.35
C TYR A 22 4.36 -12.18 0.63
N VAL A 23 3.36 -11.34 0.86
CA VAL A 23 2.02 -11.52 0.25
C VAL A 23 2.11 -11.51 -1.27
N PHE A 24 2.87 -10.59 -1.84
CA PHE A 24 3.02 -10.54 -3.29
C PHE A 24 3.80 -11.76 -3.81
N ARG A 25 4.88 -12.18 -3.15
CA ARG A 25 5.68 -13.32 -3.61
C ARG A 25 4.94 -14.65 -3.52
N GLU A 26 4.23 -14.89 -2.42
CA GLU A 26 3.54 -16.13 -2.13
C GLU A 26 2.23 -16.25 -2.93
N PHE A 27 1.38 -15.22 -2.89
CA PHE A 27 0.01 -15.31 -3.40
C PHE A 27 -0.20 -14.58 -4.73
N LYS A 28 0.78 -13.79 -5.20
CA LYS A 28 0.64 -12.89 -6.35
C LYS A 28 -0.54 -11.93 -6.19
N LYS A 29 -0.80 -11.49 -4.96
CA LYS A 29 -1.89 -10.57 -4.61
C LYS A 29 -1.36 -9.19 -4.20
N PRO A 30 -2.12 -8.12 -4.47
CA PRO A 30 -1.71 -6.78 -4.06
C PRO A 30 -1.76 -6.68 -2.53
N SER A 31 -0.83 -5.92 -1.96
CA SER A 31 -0.78 -5.61 -0.54
C SER A 31 -0.25 -4.19 -0.35
N VAL A 32 -0.62 -3.56 0.76
CA VAL A 32 -0.22 -2.18 1.07
C VAL A 32 0.14 -2.06 2.54
N ALA A 33 1.20 -1.32 2.83
CA ALA A 33 1.51 -0.81 4.16
C ALA A 33 1.01 0.64 4.23
N ILE A 34 0.31 0.99 5.31
CA ILE A 34 -0.20 2.35 5.54
C ILE A 34 0.49 2.89 6.79
N GLU A 35 1.39 3.85 6.59
CA GLU A 35 2.04 4.58 7.67
C GLU A 35 1.15 5.76 8.07
N ILE A 36 0.40 5.64 9.17
CA ILE A 36 -0.55 6.67 9.61
C ILE A 36 0.20 7.94 9.95
N PHE A 37 -0.25 9.08 9.41
CA PHE A 37 0.41 10.36 9.61
C PHE A 37 0.52 10.74 11.09
N GLY A 38 1.73 11.13 11.50
CA GLY A 38 2.02 11.67 12.82
C GLY A 38 3.49 12.05 12.95
N SER A 39 3.82 12.98 13.84
CA SER A 39 5.21 13.34 14.14
C SER A 39 5.91 12.34 15.07
N ALA A 40 5.16 11.49 15.75
CA ALA A 40 5.63 10.48 16.69
C ALA A 40 4.58 9.37 16.88
N PHE A 41 4.92 8.35 17.65
CA PHE A 41 4.00 7.24 17.95
C PHE A 41 2.87 7.61 18.92
N ASN A 42 2.98 8.73 19.66
CA ASN A 42 2.05 9.17 20.70
C ASN A 42 1.41 10.54 20.40
N VAL A 43 0.99 10.75 19.14
CA VAL A 43 0.26 11.97 18.76
C VAL A 43 -1.08 12.11 19.48
N SER A 44 -1.59 13.34 19.56
CA SER A 44 -2.86 13.65 20.25
C SER A 44 -4.02 12.80 19.72
N ALA A 45 -4.84 12.27 20.65
CA ALA A 45 -6.06 11.54 20.32
C ALA A 45 -7.05 12.37 19.48
N SER A 46 -6.97 13.70 19.52
CA SER A 46 -7.81 14.57 18.69
C SER A 46 -7.60 14.39 17.18
N THR A 47 -6.49 13.79 16.74
CA THR A 47 -6.23 13.52 15.31
C THR A 47 -6.92 12.25 14.82
N ILE A 48 -7.32 11.35 15.73
CA ILE A 48 -7.87 10.02 15.42
C ILE A 48 -9.03 10.10 14.42
N PRO A 49 -10.05 10.98 14.58
CA PRO A 49 -11.17 11.01 13.65
C PRO A 49 -10.75 11.37 12.21
N ALA A 50 -9.84 12.34 12.06
CA ALA A 50 -9.36 12.78 10.74
C ALA A 50 -8.52 11.68 10.08
N ARG A 51 -7.53 11.12 10.81
CA ARG A 51 -6.65 10.06 10.30
C ARG A 51 -7.43 8.78 10.00
N GLY A 52 -8.38 8.42 10.86
CA GLY A 52 -9.27 7.27 10.64
C GLY A 52 -10.12 7.41 9.38
N LEU A 53 -10.65 8.61 9.10
CA LEU A 53 -11.41 8.87 7.87
C LEU A 53 -10.54 8.76 6.61
N GLU A 54 -9.28 9.19 6.68
CA GLU A 54 -8.33 9.05 5.57
C GLU A 54 -7.99 7.59 5.28
N VAL A 55 -7.68 6.81 6.33
CA VAL A 55 -7.41 5.36 6.23
C VAL A 55 -8.65 4.63 5.70
N TYR A 56 -9.85 4.98 6.19
CA TYR A 56 -11.11 4.42 5.68
C TYR A 56 -11.27 4.65 4.18
N LYS A 57 -11.06 5.89 3.70
CA LYS A 57 -11.12 6.20 2.26
C LYS A 57 -10.06 5.42 1.48
N GLY A 58 -8.85 5.30 2.03
CA GLY A 58 -7.74 4.55 1.44
C GLY A 58 -8.05 3.07 1.26
N ILE A 59 -8.54 2.39 2.30
CA ILE A 59 -8.91 0.97 2.26
C ILE A 59 -10.04 0.74 1.26
N ASN A 60 -11.04 1.61 1.22
CA ASN A 60 -12.13 1.50 0.23
C ASN A 60 -11.64 1.69 -1.21
N GLN A 61 -10.67 2.59 -1.45
CA GLN A 61 -10.07 2.72 -2.77
C GLN A 61 -9.23 1.48 -3.10
N PHE A 62 -8.39 1.02 -2.17
CA PHE A 62 -7.58 -0.18 -2.35
C PHE A 62 -8.45 -1.39 -2.71
N ALA A 63 -9.57 -1.60 -2.03
CA ALA A 63 -10.51 -2.68 -2.34
C ALA A 63 -11.02 -2.64 -3.79
N LYS A 64 -11.26 -1.45 -4.35
CA LYS A 64 -11.62 -1.29 -5.77
C LYS A 64 -10.45 -1.64 -6.70
N GLU A 65 -9.24 -1.19 -6.37
CA GLU A 65 -8.07 -1.50 -7.20
C GLU A 65 -7.68 -2.98 -7.13
N VAL A 66 -7.97 -3.66 -6.01
CA VAL A 66 -7.75 -5.11 -5.88
C VAL A 66 -8.58 -5.90 -6.88
N THR A 67 -9.81 -5.47 -7.20
CA THR A 67 -10.62 -6.16 -8.22
C THR A 67 -10.03 -5.97 -9.61
N VAL A 68 -9.54 -4.77 -9.93
CA VAL A 68 -8.83 -4.47 -11.19
C VAL A 68 -7.56 -5.30 -11.32
N PHE A 69 -6.70 -5.29 -10.30
CA PHE A 69 -5.44 -6.04 -10.29
C PHE A 69 -5.67 -7.54 -10.48
N ASN A 70 -6.67 -8.11 -9.79
CA ASN A 70 -6.97 -9.54 -9.87
C ASN A 70 -7.78 -9.93 -11.11
N GLY A 71 -8.45 -8.97 -11.76
CA GLY A 71 -9.31 -9.20 -12.92
C GLY A 71 -8.57 -9.54 -14.22
N GLY A 72 -7.25 -9.35 -14.28
CA GLY A 72 -6.42 -9.87 -15.36
C GLY A 72 -6.22 -8.97 -16.59
N ASP A 73 -6.81 -7.77 -16.63
CA ASP A 73 -6.56 -6.80 -17.73
C ASP A 73 -5.21 -6.05 -17.59
N VAL A 74 -4.41 -6.39 -16.58
CA VAL A 74 -3.05 -5.88 -16.47
C VAL A 74 -2.19 -6.66 -17.46
N THR A 75 -2.00 -6.09 -18.66
CA THR A 75 -0.99 -6.58 -19.61
C THR A 75 0.33 -6.76 -18.85
N PRO A 76 0.90 -7.98 -18.80
CA PRO A 76 2.16 -8.18 -18.12
C PRO A 76 3.18 -7.21 -18.72
N ILE A 77 3.80 -6.38 -17.88
CA ILE A 77 5.02 -5.69 -18.28
C ILE A 77 6.01 -6.82 -18.54
N LYS A 78 6.26 -7.11 -19.83
CA LYS A 78 7.20 -8.14 -20.26
C LYS A 78 8.50 -7.86 -19.51
N PRO A 79 9.04 -8.80 -18.72
CA PRO A 79 10.32 -8.58 -18.08
C PRO A 79 11.33 -8.27 -19.18
N SER A 80 12.09 -7.18 -19.03
CA SER A 80 13.13 -6.79 -19.99
C SER A 80 14.29 -7.81 -20.08
N CYS A 81 14.22 -8.93 -19.36
CA CYS A 81 15.31 -9.88 -19.27
C CYS A 81 14.80 -11.32 -19.41
N GLY A 82 15.19 -11.98 -20.51
CA GLY A 82 15.32 -13.44 -20.62
C GLY A 82 14.27 -14.11 -21.50
N ASP A 83 14.63 -14.38 -22.76
CA ASP A 83 14.18 -15.56 -23.51
C ASP A 83 15.01 -16.79 -23.09
#